data_AF-A0A066ZZM1-F1
#
_entry.id   AF-A0A066ZZM1-F1
#
_cell.length_a   1.000
_cell.length_b   1.000
_cell.length_c   1.000
_cell.angle_alpha   90.00
_cell.angle_beta   90.00
_cell.angle_gamma   90.00
#
_symmetry.space_group_name_H-M   'P 1'
#
loop_
_entity.id
_entity.type
_entity.pdbx_description
1 polymer ?
#
loop_
_entity_poly.entity_id
_entity_poly.type
_entity_poly.pdbx_seq_one_letter_code
_entity_poly.pdbx_strand_id
1 'polypeptide(L)' 'MCVGIVLALALLLLYYSDVVVSDMALSEQVGNQTVVIATGWEVAGQLWPLMLLAAVLGIMLLLIF' A
#
# COMPACT_ATOMS: atom_id res chain seq x y z
N MET A 1 30.36 5.74 4.17
CA MET A 1 29.84 6.02 5.53
C MET A 1 28.41 6.54 5.48
N CYS A 2 28.12 7.57 4.68
CA CYS A 2 26.75 8.06 4.44
C CYS A 2 25.79 7.00 3.88
N VAL A 3 26.22 6.18 2.92
CA VAL A 3 25.35 5.16 2.28
C VAL A 3 24.81 4.13 3.27
N GLY A 4 25.63 3.68 4.23
CA GLY A 4 25.20 2.71 5.24
C GLY A 4 24.15 3.28 6.20
N ILE A 5 24.29 4.55 6.58
CA ILE A 5 23.31 5.25 7.43
C ILE A 5 22.00 5.47 6.66
N VAL A 6 22.07 5.85 5.39
CA VAL A 6 20.88 6.03 4.54
C VAL A 6 20.13 4.71 4.37
N LEU A 7 20.83 3.60 4.13
CA LEU A 7 20.21 2.27 4.07
C LEU A 7 19.55 1.86 5.38
N ALA A 8 20.23 2.11 6.52
CA ALA A 8 19.67 1.80 7.83
C ALA A 8 18.40 2.62 8.11
N LEU A 9 18.40 3.91 7.78
CA LEU A 9 17.22 4.78 7.90
C LEU A 9 16.09 4.35 6.97
N ALA A 10 16.39 3.93 5.74
CA ALA A 10 15.39 3.44 4.80
C ALA A 10 14.73 2.13 5.29
N LEU A 11 15.50 1.20 5.83
CA LEU A 11 14.97 -0.03 6.42
C LEU A 11 14.11 0.25 7.66
N LEU A 12 14.56 1.17 8.52
CA LEU A 12 13.77 1.63 9.67
C LEU A 12 12.45 2.25 9.23
N LEU A 13 12.48 3.07 8.18
CA LEU A 13 11.28 3.67 7.60
C LEU A 13 10.32 2.61 7.08
N LEU A 14 10.80 1.61 6.32
CA LEU A 14 9.98 0.51 5.81
C LEU A 14 9.34 -0.33 6.92
N TYR A 15 10.08 -0.56 8.01
CA TYR A 15 9.58 -1.29 9.18
C TYR A 15 8.49 -0.50 9.91
N TYR A 16 8.72 0.79 10.19
CA TYR A 16 7.73 1.62 10.86
C TYR A 16 6.51 1.91 9.99
N SER A 17 6.68 2.03 8.67
CA SER A 17 5.55 2.22 7.77
C SER A 17 4.64 1.00 7.75
N ASP A 18 5.18 -0.22 7.92
CA ASP A 18 4.34 -1.42 8.02
C ASP A 18 3.41 -1.34 9.23
N VAL A 19 3.92 -0.89 10.38
CA VAL A 19 3.12 -0.71 11.60
C VAL A 19 2.01 0.32 11.39
N VAL A 20 2.31 1.45 10.74
CA VAL A 20 1.32 2.50 10.45
C VAL A 20 0.26 2.02 9.43
N VAL A 21 0.66 1.20 8.46
CA VAL A 21 -0.25 0.65 7.45
C VAL A 21 -1.04 -0.55 7.98
N SER A 22 -0.56 -1.22 9.03
CA SER A 22 -1.25 -2.33 9.69
C SER A 22 -2.62 -1.93 10.25
N ASP A 23 -2.78 -0.69 10.71
CA ASP A 23 -4.08 -0.13 11.12
C ASP A 23 -5.08 -0.05 9.94
N MET A 24 -4.58 0.02 8.70
CA MET A 24 -5.38 0.00 7.47
C MET A 24 -5.55 -1.44 6.96
N ALA A 25 -5.96 -2.34 7.84
CA ALA A 25 -6.23 -3.73 7.49
C ALA A 25 -7.38 -3.81 6.46
N LEU A 26 -7.17 -4.61 5.41
CA LEU A 26 -8.20 -4.86 4.40
C LEU A 26 -9.09 -5.99 4.91
N SER A 27 -10.32 -5.64 5.31
CA SER A 27 -11.31 -6.61 5.78
C SER A 27 -12.45 -6.76 4.79
N GLU A 28 -12.86 -8.00 4.52
CA GLU A 28 -14.05 -8.31 3.73
C GLU A 28 -15.10 -9.02 4.58
N GLN A 29 -16.35 -8.71 4.31
CA GLN A 29 -17.47 -9.35 4.97
C GLN A 29 -17.87 -10.60 4.18
N VAL A 30 -17.56 -11.77 4.73
CA VAL A 30 -17.94 -13.07 4.16
C VAL A 30 -19.12 -13.61 4.97
N GLY A 31 -20.33 -13.43 4.45
CA GLY A 31 -21.57 -13.78 5.13
C GLY A 31 -21.83 -12.89 6.36
N ASN A 32 -21.80 -13.49 7.56
CA ASN A 32 -22.03 -12.78 8.83
C ASN A 32 -20.74 -12.56 9.64
N GLN A 33 -19.56 -12.76 9.03
CA GLN A 33 -18.26 -12.57 9.68
C GLN A 33 -17.38 -11.63 8.85
N THR A 34 -16.62 -10.78 9.53
CA THR A 34 -15.58 -9.93 8.93
C THR A 34 -14.25 -10.67 8.98
N VAL A 35 -13.66 -10.94 7.83
CA VAL A 35 -12.38 -11.63 7.68
C VAL A 35 -11.33 -10.62 7.23
N VAL A 36 -10.18 -10.62 7.89
CA VAL A 36 -9.03 -9.82 7.47
C VAL A 36 -8.32 -10.55 6.33
N ILE A 37 -8.22 -9.91 5.17
CA ILE A 37 -7.65 -10.48 3.95
C ILE A 37 -6.18 -10.09 3.80
N ALA A 38 -5.82 -8.86 4.19
CA ALA A 38 -4.46 -8.34 4.05
C ALA A 38 -4.16 -7.33 5.15
N THR A 39 -2.91 -7.32 5.63
CA THR A 39 -2.42 -6.36 6.65
C THR A 39 -1.07 -5.78 6.26
N GLY A 40 -0.79 -4.54 6.68
CA GLY A 40 0.50 -3.89 6.43
C GLY A 40 0.82 -3.79 4.92
N TRP A 41 2.05 -4.13 4.54
CA TRP A 41 2.50 -4.09 3.14
C TRP A 41 1.75 -5.05 2.19
N GLU A 42 1.05 -6.07 2.69
CA GLU A 42 0.23 -6.95 1.85
C GLU A 42 -0.92 -6.20 1.19
N VAL A 43 -1.43 -5.15 1.85
CA VAL A 43 -2.50 -4.29 1.34
C VAL A 43 -2.03 -3.56 0.07
N ALA A 44 -0.79 -3.08 0.05
CA ALA A 44 -0.21 -2.44 -1.12
C ALA A 44 -0.10 -3.41 -2.32
N GLY A 45 0.23 -4.68 -2.06
CA GLY A 45 0.26 -5.72 -3.08
C GLY A 45 -1.14 -6.00 -3.67
N GLN A 46 -2.17 -6.08 -2.83
CA GLN A 46 -3.55 -6.32 -3.29
C GLN A 46 -4.16 -5.12 -4.02
N LEU A 47 -3.86 -3.89 -3.60
CA LEU A 47 -4.39 -2.67 -4.21
C LEU A 47 -3.64 -2.21 -5.47
N TRP A 48 -2.47 -2.77 -5.75
CA TRP A 48 -1.62 -2.36 -6.89
C TRP A 48 -2.35 -2.32 -8.25
N PRO A 49 -3.17 -3.32 -8.65
CA PRO A 49 -3.88 -3.27 -9.92
C PRO A 49 -4.87 -2.10 -9.98
N LEU A 50 -5.51 -1.78 -8.85
CA LEU A 50 -6.47 -0.68 -8.73
C LEU A 50 -5.76 0.68 -8.84
N MET A 51 -4.59 0.80 -8.21
CA MET A 51 -3.75 2.00 -8.32
C MET A 51 -3.28 2.25 -9.75
N LEU A 52 -2.88 1.20 -10.47
CA LEU A 52 -2.52 1.30 -11.89
C LEU A 52 -3.71 1.74 -12.75
N LEU A 53 -4.90 1.18 -12.51
CA LEU A 53 -6.12 1.60 -13.20
C LEU A 53 -6.42 3.08 -12.95
N ALA A 54 -6.36 3.52 -11.69
CA ALA A 54 -6.58 4.93 -11.33
C ALA A 54 -5.56 5.86 -11.99
N ALA A 55 -4.30 5.46 -12.07
CA ALA A 55 -3.26 6.21 -12.78
C ALA A 55 -3.56 6.33 -14.28
N VAL A 56 -3.94 5.22 -14.94
CA VAL A 56 -4.30 5.23 -16.36
C VAL A 56 -5.52 6.12 -16.62
N LEU A 57 -6.55 6.05 -15.77
CA LEU A 57 -7.72 6.92 -15.85
C LEU A 57 -7.35 8.40 -15.68
N GLY A 58 -6.47 8.71 -14.74
CA GLY A 58 -5.95 10.07 -14.54
C GLY A 58 -5.19 10.60 -15.76
N ILE A 59 -4.33 9.77 -16.36
CA ILE A 59 -3.60 10.12 -17.59
C ILE A 59 -4.56 10.34 -18.76
N MET A 60 -5.56 9.47 -18.93
CA MET A 60 -6.58 9.62 -19.96
C MET A 60 -7.37 10.92 -19.79
N LEU A 61 -7.80 11.25 -18.57
CA LEU A 61 -8.46 12.51 -18.26
C LEU A 61 -7.60 13.73 -18.62
N LEU A 62 -6.31 13.70 -18.28
CA LEU A 62 -5.37 14.77 -18.61
C LEU A 62 -5.11 14.91 -20.11
N LEU A 63 -5.28 13.84 -20.91
CA LEU A 63 -5.11 13.89 -22.37
C LEU A 63 -6.38 14.33 -23.10
N ILE A 64 -7.55 14.19 -22.48
CA ILE A 64 -8.84 14.60 -23.03
C ILE A 64 -9.10 16.09 -22.84
N PHE A 65 -8.54 16.69 -21.78
CA PHE A 65 -8.60 18.14 -21.49
C PHE A 65 -7.36 18.87 -22.02
#